data_AF-A0A060BKW3-F1
#
_entry.id   AF-A0A060BKW3-F1
#
_cell.length_a   1.000
_cell.length_b   1.000
_cell.length_c   1.000
_cell.angle_alpha   90.00
_cell.angle_beta   90.00
_cell.angle_gamma   90.00
#
_symmetry.space_group_name_H-M   'P 1'
#
loop_
_entity.id
_entity.type
_entity.pdbx_description
1 polymer ?
#
loop_
_entity_poly.entity_id
_entity_poly.type
_entity_poly.pdbx_seq_one_letter_code
_entity_poly.pdbx_strand_id
1 'polypeptide(L)'
;MHNFVLGEVQNTDKVNEAFLNGYRLIIQLDYPPYGWNPAAAAAFEKYIDKGKGGWVGFHHATLLGEFDGYPMWNWFSAFMGGIKFKSYIADFADGQVKVEDQQHPVMKGLPSSFNIAQEEWYTYDKSPRPNVHVLATVNEA
;
A
#
# COMPACT_ATOMS: atom_id res chain seq x y z
N MET A 1 -25.62 -2.14 11.66
CA MET A 1 -25.21 -3.33 10.90
C MET A 1 -24.48 -2.84 9.67
N HIS A 2 -23.26 -3.30 9.44
CA HIS A 2 -22.54 -2.95 8.22
C HIS A 2 -22.88 -3.96 7.12
N ASN A 3 -23.08 -3.49 5.88
CA ASN A 3 -23.46 -4.30 4.73
C ASN A 3 -22.24 -4.96 4.04
N PHE A 4 -21.28 -5.47 4.83
CA PHE A 4 -20.10 -6.16 4.29
C PHE A 4 -19.80 -7.44 5.06
N VAL A 5 -19.12 -8.36 4.37
CA VAL A 5 -18.52 -9.56 4.96
C VAL A 5 -17.03 -9.27 5.17
N LEU A 6 -16.53 -9.62 6.35
CA LEU A 6 -15.11 -9.51 6.69
C LEU A 6 -14.50 -10.91 6.77
N GLY A 7 -13.34 -11.08 6.13
CA GLY A 7 -12.47 -12.24 6.33
C GLY A 7 -11.08 -11.78 6.72
N GLU A 8 -10.41 -12.54 7.58
CA GLU A 8 -9.05 -12.27 8.05
C GLU A 8 -8.15 -13.46 7.71
N VAL A 9 -6.94 -13.16 7.24
CA VAL A 9 -5.84 -14.11 7.08
C VAL A 9 -4.55 -13.46 7.56
N GLN A 10 -3.67 -14.25 8.17
CA GLN A 10 -2.39 -13.76 8.71
C GLN A 10 -1.20 -14.10 7.81
N ASN A 11 -1.46 -14.80 6.70
CA ASN A 11 -0.49 -15.11 5.66
C ASN A 11 -1.20 -15.27 4.30
N THR A 12 -0.41 -15.49 3.26
CA THR A 12 -0.91 -15.55 1.88
C THR A 12 -1.19 -16.97 1.38
N ASP A 13 -1.09 -18.00 2.22
CA ASP A 13 -1.18 -19.41 1.79
C ASP A 13 -2.55 -19.76 1.19
N LYS A 14 -3.61 -19.12 1.70
CA LYS A 14 -4.99 -19.30 1.21
C LYS A 14 -5.33 -18.37 0.04
N VAL A 15 -4.48 -17.38 -0.25
CA VAL A 15 -4.76 -16.36 -1.26
C VAL A 15 -4.54 -16.98 -2.64
N ASN A 16 -5.64 -17.20 -3.35
CA ASN A 16 -5.68 -17.66 -4.74
C ASN A 16 -6.90 -17.03 -5.43
N GLU A 17 -7.09 -17.30 -6.73
CA GLU A 17 -8.19 -16.69 -7.49
C GLU A 17 -9.58 -17.00 -6.90
N ALA A 18 -9.80 -18.21 -6.38
CA ALA A 18 -11.09 -18.60 -5.79
C ALA A 18 -11.35 -17.86 -4.48
N PHE A 19 -10.33 -17.73 -3.63
CA PHE A 19 -10.40 -16.93 -2.40
C PHE A 19 -10.72 -15.47 -2.72
N LEU A 20 -9.97 -14.86 -3.64
CA LEU A 20 -10.13 -13.45 -4.02
C LEU A 20 -11.48 -13.15 -4.69
N ASN A 21 -12.09 -14.12 -5.41
CA ASN A 21 -13.43 -13.94 -5.98
C ASN A 21 -14.52 -13.70 -4.92
N GLY A 22 -14.27 -14.06 -3.66
CA GLY A 22 -15.18 -13.78 -2.55
C GLY A 22 -15.12 -12.35 -2.01
N TYR A 23 -14.12 -11.56 -2.39
CA TYR A 23 -13.85 -10.25 -1.80
C TYR A 23 -13.72 -9.14 -2.84
N ARG A 24 -14.32 -7.98 -2.56
CA ARG A 24 -14.20 -6.77 -3.40
C ARG A 24 -13.08 -5.84 -3.00
N LEU A 25 -12.51 -6.04 -1.82
CA LEU A 25 -11.45 -5.22 -1.27
C LEU A 25 -10.51 -6.11 -0.46
N ILE A 26 -9.21 -5.99 -0.72
CA ILE A 26 -8.15 -6.53 0.12
C ILE A 26 -7.53 -5.37 0.90
N ILE A 27 -7.43 -5.55 2.22
CA ILE A 27 -6.74 -4.61 3.10
C ILE A 27 -5.47 -5.29 3.60
N GLN A 28 -4.31 -4.78 3.21
CA GLN A 28 -2.99 -5.29 3.60
C GLN A 28 -2.41 -4.34 4.65
N LEU A 29 -2.45 -4.76 5.91
CA LEU A 29 -2.05 -3.93 7.04
C LEU A 29 -0.53 -3.90 7.22
N ASP A 30 0.04 -4.94 7.79
CA ASP A 30 1.46 -5.00 8.13
C ASP A 30 2.06 -6.33 7.63
N TYR A 31 2.14 -6.46 6.30
CA TYR A 31 2.68 -7.65 5.66
C TYR A 31 3.46 -7.26 4.40
N PRO A 32 4.76 -7.60 4.28
CA PRO A 32 5.56 -7.13 3.16
C PRO A 32 5.29 -7.90 1.85
N PRO A 33 5.41 -7.25 0.67
CA PRO A 33 5.24 -7.90 -0.63
C PRO A 33 6.13 -9.13 -0.84
N TYR A 34 7.37 -9.12 -0.33
CA TYR A 34 8.30 -10.24 -0.49
C TYR A 34 7.90 -11.49 0.32
N GLY A 35 6.97 -11.37 1.27
CA GLY A 35 6.37 -12.51 1.98
C GLY A 35 5.25 -13.21 1.21
N TRP A 36 4.79 -12.64 0.09
CA TRP A 36 3.75 -13.25 -0.72
C TRP A 36 4.32 -14.44 -1.48
N ASN A 37 3.72 -15.62 -1.30
CA ASN A 37 4.10 -16.77 -2.11
C ASN A 37 3.75 -16.53 -3.60
N PRO A 38 4.42 -17.20 -4.56
CA PRO A 38 4.22 -16.94 -5.98
C PRO A 38 2.78 -17.14 -6.48
N ALA A 39 2.03 -18.08 -5.90
CA ALA A 39 0.64 -18.34 -6.30
C ALA A 39 -0.30 -17.21 -5.85
N ALA A 40 -0.11 -16.71 -4.63
CA ALA A 40 -0.84 -15.57 -4.10
C ALA A 40 -0.52 -14.30 -4.87
N ALA A 41 0.77 -14.08 -5.15
CA ALA A 41 1.23 -12.96 -5.96
C ALA A 41 0.55 -12.94 -7.33
N ALA A 42 0.64 -14.04 -8.09
CA ALA A 42 0.01 -14.14 -9.41
C ALA A 42 -1.52 -14.02 -9.36
N ALA A 43 -2.17 -14.50 -8.31
CA ALA A 43 -3.62 -14.35 -8.14
C ALA A 43 -4.01 -12.88 -7.89
N PHE A 44 -3.20 -12.15 -7.11
CA PHE A 44 -3.40 -10.72 -6.84
C PHE A 44 -3.18 -9.87 -8.10
N GLU A 45 -2.12 -10.12 -8.88
CA GLU A 45 -1.90 -9.41 -10.15
C GLU A 45 -3.14 -9.53 -11.05
N LYS A 46 -3.63 -10.75 -11.26
CA LYS A 46 -4.84 -11.00 -12.05
C LYS A 46 -6.10 -10.36 -11.44
N TYR A 47 -6.20 -10.28 -10.12
CA TYR A 47 -7.34 -9.66 -9.44
C TYR A 47 -7.41 -8.16 -9.73
N ILE A 48 -6.27 -7.47 -9.64
CA ILE A 48 -6.15 -6.04 -9.91
C ILE A 48 -6.26 -5.76 -11.42
N ASP A 49 -5.50 -6.46 -12.26
CA ASP A 49 -5.46 -6.22 -13.72
C ASP A 49 -6.81 -6.48 -14.39
N LYS A 50 -7.62 -7.40 -13.85
CA LYS A 50 -8.98 -7.69 -14.35
C LYS A 50 -10.06 -6.81 -13.70
N GLY A 51 -9.70 -5.90 -12.81
CA GLY A 51 -10.66 -5.02 -12.11
C GLY A 51 -11.66 -5.79 -11.24
N LYS A 52 -11.28 -6.94 -10.68
CA LYS A 52 -12.17 -7.76 -9.85
C LYS A 52 -12.44 -7.14 -8.48
N GLY A 53 -11.56 -6.25 -8.02
CA GLY A 53 -11.79 -5.41 -6.85
C GLY A 53 -10.59 -4.52 -6.56
N GLY A 54 -10.50 -4.04 -5.31
CA GLY A 54 -9.53 -3.03 -4.89
C GLY A 54 -8.53 -3.52 -3.86
N TRP A 55 -7.52 -2.69 -3.62
CA TRP A 55 -6.51 -2.91 -2.61
C TRP A 55 -6.26 -1.62 -1.82
N VAL A 56 -6.11 -1.75 -0.51
CA VAL A 56 -5.63 -0.69 0.38
C VAL A 56 -4.45 -1.28 1.16
N GLY A 57 -3.26 -0.74 0.93
CA GLY A 57 -2.06 -1.11 1.66
C GLY A 57 -1.65 -0.06 2.66
N PHE A 58 -1.07 -0.51 3.76
CA PHE A 58 -0.45 0.32 4.76
C PHE A 58 1.02 -0.07 4.90
N HIS A 59 1.87 0.92 5.11
CA HIS A 59 3.22 0.73 5.65
C HIS A 59 4.04 -0.37 4.97
N HIS A 60 4.30 -1.50 5.65
CA HIS A 60 5.07 -2.62 5.11
C HIS A 60 4.54 -3.19 3.80
N ALA A 61 3.25 -2.99 3.49
CA ALA A 61 2.68 -3.35 2.21
C ALA A 61 3.39 -2.71 1.00
N THR A 62 4.24 -1.70 1.23
CA THR A 62 5.05 -1.03 0.20
C THR A 62 6.56 -1.16 0.42
N LEU A 63 7.02 -2.11 1.26
CA LEU A 63 8.43 -2.51 1.34
C LEU A 63 8.86 -3.28 0.07
N LEU A 64 9.03 -2.53 -1.01
CA LEU A 64 9.37 -3.02 -2.34
C LEU A 64 10.87 -2.89 -2.57
N GLY A 65 11.56 -4.02 -2.64
CA GLY A 65 13.00 -4.07 -2.78
C GLY A 65 13.51 -5.50 -2.76
N GLU A 66 14.81 -5.64 -2.58
CA GLU A 66 15.45 -6.94 -2.38
C GLU A 66 15.68 -7.09 -0.87
N PHE A 67 14.95 -8.02 -0.26
CA PHE A 67 14.93 -8.23 1.19
C PHE A 67 15.00 -9.73 1.47
N ASP A 68 15.71 -10.12 2.53
CA ASP A 68 15.75 -11.51 3.02
C ASP A 68 16.07 -12.57 1.94
N GLY A 69 16.81 -12.19 0.89
CA GLY A 69 17.15 -13.06 -0.25
C GLY A 69 16.06 -13.18 -1.32
N TYR A 70 14.93 -12.49 -1.16
CA TYR A 70 13.85 -12.43 -2.14
C TYR A 70 14.08 -11.29 -3.14
N PRO A 71 13.83 -11.52 -4.45
CA PRO A 71 13.93 -10.47 -5.45
C PRO A 71 12.76 -9.49 -5.34
N MET A 72 12.95 -8.28 -5.87
CA MET A 72 11.89 -7.28 -5.92
C MET A 72 10.76 -7.71 -6.86
N TRP A 73 9.52 -7.57 -6.39
CA TRP A 73 8.31 -7.83 -7.17
C TRP A 73 8.04 -6.67 -8.14
N ASN A 74 8.58 -6.78 -9.35
CA ASN A 74 8.56 -5.69 -10.36
C ASN A 74 7.15 -5.25 -10.78
N TRP A 75 6.19 -6.17 -10.90
CA TRP A 75 4.79 -5.81 -11.21
C TRP A 75 4.21 -4.91 -10.11
N PHE A 76 4.45 -5.24 -8.83
CA PHE A 76 3.93 -4.46 -7.71
C PHE A 76 4.61 -3.08 -7.62
N SER A 77 5.92 -3.01 -7.90
CA SER A 77 6.61 -1.73 -8.05
C SER A 77 5.96 -0.86 -9.12
N ALA A 78 5.69 -1.40 -10.30
CA ALA A 78 5.01 -0.67 -11.39
C ALA A 78 3.60 -0.21 -10.97
N PHE A 79 2.83 -1.10 -10.32
CA PHE A 79 1.50 -0.78 -9.77
C PHE A 79 1.54 0.40 -8.78
N MET A 80 2.59 0.51 -7.97
CA MET A 80 2.80 1.60 -7.01
C MET A 80 3.42 2.88 -7.62
N GLY A 81 3.53 2.97 -8.94
CA GLY A 81 4.12 4.13 -9.63
C GLY A 81 5.61 3.99 -9.96
N GLY A 82 6.13 2.78 -9.89
CA GLY A 82 7.50 2.41 -10.27
C GLY A 82 8.54 2.62 -9.18
N ILE A 83 8.13 2.73 -7.92
CA ILE A 83 9.02 3.02 -6.79
C ILE A 83 9.74 1.79 -6.25
N LYS A 84 10.91 2.01 -5.66
CA LYS A 84 11.64 1.07 -4.80
C LYS A 84 11.88 1.73 -3.45
N PHE A 85 11.74 0.97 -2.37
CA PHE A 85 12.09 1.42 -1.03
C PHE A 85 13.57 1.84 -0.99
N LYS A 86 13.85 3.00 -0.40
CA LYS A 86 15.20 3.53 -0.28
C LYS A 86 15.67 3.60 1.17
N SER A 87 14.85 4.15 2.05
CA SER A 87 15.19 4.33 3.46
C SER A 87 13.96 4.71 4.27
N TYR A 88 14.16 4.86 5.57
CA TYR A 88 13.14 5.26 6.54
C TYR A 88 13.80 6.04 7.69
N ILE A 89 13.00 6.80 8.44
CA ILE A 89 13.45 7.36 9.73
C ILE A 89 13.33 6.25 10.77
N ALA A 90 14.47 5.86 11.36
CA ALA A 90 14.55 4.67 12.23
C ALA A 90 13.82 4.81 13.57
N ASP A 91 13.60 6.04 14.03
CA ASP A 91 12.77 6.35 15.18
C ASP A 91 11.41 6.90 14.72
N PHE A 92 10.39 6.82 15.59
CA PHE A 92 9.13 7.51 15.33
C PHE A 92 9.35 9.03 15.28
N ALA A 93 8.91 9.66 14.18
CA ALA A 93 9.06 11.09 13.98
C ALA A 93 7.71 11.78 13.75
N ASP A 94 7.64 13.02 14.21
CA ASP A 94 6.56 13.94 13.86
C ASP A 94 6.58 14.22 12.35
N GLY A 95 5.41 14.26 11.73
CA GLY A 95 5.24 14.62 10.33
C GLY A 95 4.03 15.51 10.14
N GLN A 96 4.22 16.66 9.46
CA GLN A 96 3.10 17.48 9.02
C GLN A 96 2.61 16.98 7.66
N VAL A 97 1.42 16.41 7.63
CA VAL A 97 0.76 16.00 6.40
C VAL A 97 0.03 17.18 5.78
N LYS A 98 0.29 17.42 4.50
CA LYS A 98 -0.40 18.39 3.66
C LYS A 98 -1.33 17.67 2.69
N VAL A 99 -2.61 18.02 2.69
CA VAL A 99 -3.58 17.53 1.71
C VAL A 99 -3.34 18.27 0.38
N GLU A 100 -3.13 17.51 -0.69
CA GLU A 100 -2.85 18.07 -2.02
C GLU A 100 -4.10 18.19 -2.89
N ASP A 101 -5.05 17.28 -2.71
CA ASP A 101 -6.31 17.27 -3.43
C ASP A 101 -7.50 17.19 -2.46
N GLN A 102 -8.00 18.35 -2.06
CA GLN A 102 -9.17 18.47 -1.17
C GLN A 102 -10.49 18.09 -1.84
N GLN A 103 -10.52 17.99 -3.17
CA GLN A 103 -11.72 17.61 -3.92
C GLN A 103 -11.87 16.08 -3.98
N HIS A 104 -10.76 15.34 -3.82
CA HIS A 104 -10.79 13.89 -3.81
C HIS A 104 -11.70 13.34 -2.69
N PRO A 105 -12.57 12.35 -2.97
CA PRO A 105 -13.52 11.83 -1.98
C PRO A 105 -12.89 11.33 -0.67
N VAL A 106 -11.69 10.74 -0.74
CA VAL A 106 -10.94 10.24 0.44
C VAL A 106 -10.46 11.39 1.34
N MET A 107 -10.27 12.59 0.78
CA MET A 107 -9.76 13.75 1.51
C MET A 107 -10.87 14.70 1.98
N LYS A 108 -12.14 14.37 1.67
CA LYS A 108 -13.28 15.23 1.99
C LYS A 108 -13.43 15.41 3.50
N GLY A 109 -13.47 16.66 3.94
CA GLY A 109 -13.66 17.03 5.35
C GLY A 109 -12.36 17.04 6.16
N LEU A 110 -11.22 16.66 5.58
CA LEU A 110 -9.92 16.86 6.21
C LEU A 110 -9.48 18.33 6.11
N PRO A 111 -8.74 18.85 7.10
CA PRO A 111 -8.10 20.15 6.99
C PRO A 111 -7.05 20.15 5.88
N SER A 112 -6.62 21.34 5.44
CA SER A 112 -5.53 21.47 4.44
C SER A 112 -4.20 20.87 4.91
N SER A 113 -3.99 20.78 6.22
CA SER A 113 -2.88 20.07 6.84
C SER A 113 -3.23 19.59 8.25
N PHE A 114 -2.54 18.57 8.70
CA PHE A 114 -2.63 18.01 10.05
C PHE A 114 -1.31 17.34 10.43
N ASN A 115 -1.06 17.16 11.73
CA ASN A 115 0.16 16.53 12.22
C ASN A 115 -0.09 15.08 12.62
N ILE A 116 0.87 14.20 12.30
CA ILE A 116 0.99 12.85 12.86
C ILE A 116 2.23 12.87 13.76
N ALA A 117 2.07 12.49 15.02
CA ALA A 117 3.10 12.71 16.02
C ALA A 117 4.18 11.62 16.09
N GLN A 118 3.82 10.39 15.76
CA GLN A 118 4.71 9.23 15.89
C GLN A 118 4.45 8.29 14.73
N GLU A 119 5.29 8.37 13.70
CA GLU A 119 5.24 7.45 12.56
C GLU A 119 6.64 7.16 12.02
N GLU A 120 6.80 5.97 11.42
CA GLU A 120 8.00 5.55 10.71
C GLU A 120 7.89 5.94 9.22
N TRP A 121 8.44 7.10 8.84
CA TRP A 121 8.26 7.63 7.48
C TRP A 121 9.16 6.96 6.45
N TYR A 122 8.57 6.49 5.34
CA TYR A 122 9.31 5.86 4.24
C TYR A 122 9.67 6.82 3.13
N THR A 123 10.91 6.72 2.69
CA THR A 123 11.42 7.38 1.49
C THR A 123 11.63 6.35 0.39
N TYR A 124 11.15 6.68 -0.81
CA TYR A 124 11.35 5.89 -2.02
C TYR A 124 12.47 6.49 -2.89
N ASP A 125 12.99 5.68 -3.81
CA ASP A 125 14.09 6.05 -4.72
C ASP A 125 13.75 7.25 -5.63
N LYS A 126 12.48 7.41 -5.97
CA LYS A 126 11.95 8.52 -6.79
C LYS A 126 10.50 8.83 -6.42
N SER A 127 10.02 9.97 -6.92
CA SER A 127 8.61 10.32 -6.78
C SER A 127 7.71 9.45 -7.68
N PRO A 128 6.60 8.89 -7.16
CA PRO A 128 5.66 8.09 -7.96
C PRO A 128 4.72 8.94 -8.83
N ARG A 129 4.69 10.27 -8.62
CA ARG A 129 3.75 11.22 -9.23
C ARG A 129 3.54 11.11 -10.74
N PRO A 130 4.56 10.79 -11.57
CA PRO A 130 4.31 10.63 -13.01
C PRO A 130 3.31 9.52 -13.34
N ASN A 131 3.12 8.55 -12.45
CA ASN A 131 2.34 7.33 -12.69
C ASN A 131 1.13 7.18 -11.75
N VAL A 132 1.03 8.00 -10.69
CA VAL A 132 -0.06 7.92 -9.69
C VAL A 132 -0.56 9.31 -9.31
N HIS A 133 -1.81 9.37 -8.84
CA HIS A 133 -2.37 10.58 -8.26
C HIS A 133 -2.07 10.63 -6.76
N VAL A 134 -1.14 11.50 -6.35
CA VAL A 134 -0.78 11.67 -4.94
C VAL A 134 -1.82 12.57 -4.26
N LEU A 135 -2.38 12.10 -3.16
CA LEU A 135 -3.45 12.81 -2.44
C LEU A 135 -2.93 13.66 -1.27
N ALA A 136 -1.77 13.31 -0.71
CA ALA A 136 -1.14 14.03 0.38
C ALA A 136 0.39 13.86 0.35
N THR A 137 1.11 14.82 0.92
CA THR A 137 2.54 14.72 1.23
C THR A 137 2.78 14.92 2.70
N VAL A 138 3.94 14.46 3.17
CA VAL A 138 4.42 14.71 4.52
C VAL A 138 5.67 15.59 4.46
N ASN A 139 5.81 16.44 5.46
CA ASN A 139 7.06 17.10 5.84
C ASN A 139 7.45 16.54 7.21
N GLU A 140 8.29 15.53 7.19
CA GLU A 140 8.84 14.81 8.34
C GLU A 140 10.06 15.55 8.94
N ALA A 141 10.18 15.49 10.27
CA ALA A 141 11.24 16.14 11.03
C ALA A 141 12.52 15.30 11.14
#